data_AF-A0A9P0KDB7-F1
#
_entry.id   AF-A0A9P0KDB7-F1
#
_cell.length_a   1.000
_cell.length_b   1.000
_cell.length_c   1.000
_cell.angle_alpha   90.00
_cell.angle_beta   90.00
_cell.angle_gamma   90.00
#
_symmetry.space_group_name_H-M   'P 1'
#
loop_
_entity.id
_entity.type
_entity.pdbx_description
1 polymer ?
#
loop_
_entity_poly.entity_id
_entity_poly.type
_entity_poly.pdbx_seq_one_letter_code
_entity_poly.pdbx_strand_id
1 'polypeptide(L)'
;MGKSTIASIVHETCRVLWAELVPIHMPIPTEQRLKAIAEDFEATWNFPHCIGAIDGKHCEIKKPPKSGSAHWCYKKRNSIVMQAVADAKRRFVAVEVGGRGKQSDGGTFIASTLYKLIEKNKYKIPRPKRLPNSDVIAPYVLVGDEAYPLKHYLMRPYPERVPQTENDWIAIAKGFEKRWNFPHCLGSLDGKHIDIIPPANSGSFFFNYKHRHSLVLLAIADANYKFILFDFGTNGRVSDGGVLQNTEFFRRLQAKLLNIPGEKEVANESRKLPFVFVADDAFPLRPDMLKPYRQSDLTCIEKKLQLLIIESTENRGERLWDYGSTL
;
A
#
# COMPACT_ATOMS: atom_id res chain seq x y z
N MET A 1 12.26 38.41 -32.55
CA MET A 1 12.68 37.00 -32.75
C MET A 1 11.44 36.17 -33.10
N GLY A 2 11.45 35.37 -34.16
CA GLY A 2 10.28 34.62 -34.61
C GLY A 2 9.95 33.41 -33.72
N LYS A 3 8.69 32.98 -33.68
CA LYS A 3 8.25 31.80 -32.89
C LYS A 3 9.03 30.53 -33.22
N SER A 4 9.38 30.33 -34.49
CA SER A 4 10.20 29.20 -34.96
C SER A 4 11.63 29.26 -34.43
N THR A 5 12.26 30.43 -34.45
CA THR A 5 13.61 30.64 -33.92
C THR A 5 13.67 30.37 -32.43
N ILE A 6 12.72 30.90 -31.65
CA ILE A 6 12.64 30.65 -30.21
C ILE A 6 12.45 29.16 -29.92
N ALA A 7 11.57 28.47 -30.67
CA ALA A 7 11.36 27.03 -30.51
C ALA A 7 12.64 26.22 -30.81
N SER A 8 13.40 26.62 -31.83
CA SER A 8 14.69 25.98 -32.15
C SER A 8 15.71 26.17 -31.02
N ILE A 9 15.85 27.39 -30.51
CA ILE A 9 16.77 27.70 -29.40
C ILE A 9 16.41 26.89 -28.15
N VAL A 10 15.12 26.83 -27.79
CA VAL A 10 14.66 26.03 -26.64
C VAL A 10 14.98 24.56 -26.84
N HIS A 11 14.71 24.01 -28.03
CA HIS A 11 14.98 22.60 -28.32
C HIS A 11 16.48 22.28 -28.27
N GLU A 12 17.33 23.15 -28.84
CA GLU A 12 18.78 23.01 -28.81
C GLU A 12 19.33 23.09 -27.39
N THR A 13 18.89 24.09 -26.63
CA THR A 13 19.27 24.28 -25.22
C THR A 13 18.89 23.06 -24.39
N CYS A 14 17.64 22.57 -24.49
CA CYS A 14 17.20 21.36 -23.78
C CYS A 14 18.00 20.13 -24.18
N ARG A 15 18.38 20.00 -25.46
CA ARG A 15 19.21 18.88 -25.94
C ARG A 15 20.60 18.91 -25.32
N VAL A 16 21.24 20.08 -25.30
CA VAL A 16 22.57 20.26 -24.69
C VAL A 16 22.50 20.01 -23.19
N LEU A 17 21.53 20.59 -22.49
CA LEU A 17 21.32 20.34 -21.06
C LEU A 17 21.13 18.84 -20.77
N TRP A 18 20.35 18.14 -21.59
CA TRP A 18 20.16 16.70 -21.43
C TRP A 18 21.47 15.92 -21.66
N ALA A 19 22.21 16.24 -22.73
CA ALA A 19 23.45 15.54 -23.06
C ALA A 19 24.54 15.72 -21.99
N GLU A 20 24.67 16.93 -21.44
CA GLU A 20 25.73 17.26 -20.48
C GLU A 20 25.37 16.93 -19.02
N LEU A 21 24.11 17.17 -18.61
CA LEU A 21 23.73 17.06 -17.20
C LEU A 21 23.23 15.67 -16.79
N VAL A 22 22.64 14.90 -17.72
CA VAL A 22 22.12 13.56 -17.39
C VAL A 22 23.23 12.61 -16.92
N PRO A 23 24.40 12.53 -17.58
CA PRO A 23 25.49 11.68 -17.09
C PRO A 23 26.00 12.06 -15.69
N ILE A 24 25.86 13.33 -15.29
CA ILE A 24 26.33 13.85 -14.00
C ILE A 24 25.28 13.60 -12.91
N HIS A 25 24.01 13.90 -13.19
CA HIS A 25 22.96 13.90 -12.17
C HIS A 25 22.10 12.63 -12.14
N MET A 26 22.03 11.88 -13.24
CA MET A 26 21.30 10.62 -13.36
C MET A 26 22.14 9.54 -14.06
N PRO A 27 23.39 9.26 -13.59
CA PRO A 27 24.16 8.15 -14.12
C PRO A 27 23.46 6.83 -13.80
N ILE A 28 23.77 5.79 -14.60
CA ILE A 28 23.34 4.42 -14.27
C ILE A 28 23.90 4.08 -12.87
N PRO A 29 23.03 3.75 -11.90
CA PRO A 29 23.47 3.50 -10.53
C PRO A 29 24.46 2.34 -10.43
N THR A 30 25.45 2.49 -9.56
CA THR A 30 26.30 1.36 -9.15
C THR A 30 25.58 0.49 -8.12
N GLU A 31 26.02 -0.75 -7.93
CA GLU A 31 25.48 -1.63 -6.88
C GLU A 31 25.58 -0.99 -5.49
N GLN A 32 26.68 -0.28 -5.20
CA GLN A 32 26.86 0.48 -3.95
C GLN A 32 25.84 1.60 -3.81
N ARG A 33 25.54 2.33 -4.89
CA ARG A 33 24.52 3.38 -4.88
C ARG A 33 23.13 2.80 -4.62
N LEU A 34 22.80 1.66 -5.21
CA LEU A 34 21.52 0.97 -4.97
C LEU A 34 21.42 0.47 -3.52
N LYS A 35 22.49 -0.06 -2.93
CA LYS A 35 22.53 -0.43 -1.51
C LYS A 35 22.29 0.77 -0.60
N ALA A 36 22.94 1.90 -0.87
CA ALA A 36 22.72 3.12 -0.11
C ALA A 36 21.27 3.65 -0.23
N ILE A 37 20.65 3.53 -1.41
CA ILE A 37 19.22 3.85 -1.58
C ILE A 37 18.35 2.91 -0.74
N ALA A 38 18.66 1.61 -0.71
CA ALA A 38 17.93 0.65 0.10
C ALA A 38 18.06 0.90 1.60
N GLU A 39 19.24 1.26 2.08
CA GLU A 39 19.46 1.69 3.46
C GLU A 39 18.67 2.96 3.79
N ASP A 40 18.64 3.95 2.88
CA ASP A 40 17.82 5.15 3.04
C ASP A 40 16.32 4.81 3.09
N PHE A 41 15.83 3.85 2.28
CA PHE A 41 14.44 3.39 2.32
C PHE A 41 14.10 2.65 3.60
N GLU A 42 15.00 1.80 4.09
CA GLU A 42 14.85 1.09 5.35
C GLU A 42 14.77 2.07 6.52
N ALA A 43 15.69 3.04 6.57
CA ALA A 43 15.72 4.03 7.64
C ALA A 43 14.53 5.00 7.61
N THR A 44 14.07 5.39 6.42
CA THR A 44 13.00 6.41 6.28
C THR A 44 11.61 5.81 6.29
N TRP A 45 11.43 4.66 5.64
CA TRP A 45 10.12 4.09 5.33
C TRP A 45 9.93 2.68 5.90
N ASN A 46 10.92 2.16 6.64
CA ASN A 46 10.91 0.79 7.19
C ASN A 46 10.68 -0.27 6.10
N PHE A 47 11.20 -0.02 4.90
CA PHE A 47 11.12 -0.94 3.77
C PHE A 47 12.53 -1.39 3.34
N PRO A 48 13.04 -2.50 3.90
CA PRO A 48 14.36 -3.02 3.56
C PRO A 48 14.43 -3.43 2.08
N HIS A 49 15.63 -3.33 1.51
CA HIS A 49 15.95 -3.73 0.13
C HIS A 49 15.18 -2.98 -1.00
N CYS A 50 14.46 -1.90 -0.70
CA CYS A 50 13.85 -1.06 -1.75
C CYS A 50 14.90 -0.20 -2.45
N ILE A 51 15.09 -0.40 -3.76
CA ILE A 51 16.10 0.34 -4.54
C ILE A 51 15.51 1.51 -5.34
N GLY A 52 14.23 1.83 -5.13
CA GLY A 52 13.56 2.94 -5.78
C GLY A 52 12.06 2.73 -5.93
N ALA A 53 11.31 3.83 -5.94
CA ALA A 53 9.90 3.84 -6.30
C ALA A 53 9.73 4.25 -7.77
N ILE A 54 9.12 3.40 -8.58
CA ILE A 54 8.86 3.63 -10.01
C ILE A 54 7.42 4.07 -10.21
N ASP A 55 7.23 5.15 -10.96
CA ASP A 55 5.90 5.63 -11.33
C ASP A 55 5.89 6.32 -12.69
N GLY A 56 4.71 6.39 -13.31
CA GLY A 56 4.46 7.07 -14.57
C GLY A 56 3.64 8.35 -14.39
N LYS A 57 3.99 9.39 -15.16
CA LYS A 57 3.25 10.65 -15.22
C LYS A 57 2.87 10.98 -16.64
N HIS A 58 1.58 11.22 -16.88
CA HIS A 58 1.10 11.80 -18.14
C HIS A 58 1.44 13.30 -18.20
N CYS A 59 2.33 13.65 -19.13
CA CYS A 59 2.65 15.02 -19.54
C CYS A 59 1.76 15.40 -20.72
N GLU A 60 0.89 16.39 -20.54
CA GLU A 60 -0.03 16.83 -21.59
C GLU A 60 0.72 17.46 -22.76
N ILE A 61 0.30 17.11 -23.98
CA ILE A 61 0.86 17.64 -25.22
C ILE A 61 -0.24 18.06 -26.19
N LYS A 62 0.11 18.96 -27.10
CA LYS A 62 -0.72 19.17 -28.30
C LYS A 62 -0.67 17.90 -29.15
N LYS A 63 -1.84 17.45 -29.62
CA LYS A 63 -1.97 16.26 -30.46
C LYS A 63 -1.02 16.36 -31.68
N PRO A 64 -0.07 15.45 -31.85
CA PRO A 64 0.80 15.48 -33.02
C PRO A 64 -0.02 15.23 -34.30
N PRO A 65 0.28 15.90 -35.42
CA PRO A 65 -0.40 15.65 -36.69
C PRO A 65 -0.33 14.17 -37.08
N LYS A 66 -1.42 13.64 -37.66
CA LYS A 66 -1.49 12.24 -38.14
C LYS A 66 -1.23 11.15 -37.08
N SER A 67 -1.29 11.47 -35.77
CA SER A 67 -1.00 10.51 -34.69
C SER A 67 -2.19 9.64 -34.24
N GLY A 68 -3.35 9.75 -34.91
CA GLY A 68 -4.54 8.98 -34.57
C GLY A 68 -4.97 9.17 -33.10
N SER A 69 -5.13 8.06 -32.38
CA SER A 69 -5.43 8.01 -30.93
C SER A 69 -4.22 7.60 -30.08
N ALA A 70 -3.02 7.54 -30.66
CA ALA A 70 -1.83 6.99 -29.99
C ALA A 70 -1.44 7.74 -28.70
N HIS A 71 -1.69 9.05 -28.64
CA HIS A 71 -1.37 9.90 -27.48
C HIS A 71 -2.58 10.12 -26.57
N TRP A 72 -3.75 9.56 -26.89
CA TRP A 72 -4.96 9.75 -26.12
C TRP A 72 -4.95 8.90 -24.85
N CYS A 73 -4.87 9.56 -23.68
CA CYS A 73 -4.87 8.89 -22.39
C CYS A 73 -6.28 8.75 -21.81
N TYR A 74 -6.41 7.93 -20.77
CA TYR A 74 -7.66 7.70 -20.05
C TYR A 74 -8.25 8.98 -19.43
N LYS A 75 -7.42 10.01 -19.17
CA LYS A 75 -7.85 11.35 -18.73
C LYS A 75 -8.46 12.23 -19.84
N LYS A 76 -8.83 11.62 -20.98
CA LYS A 76 -9.46 12.28 -22.14
C LYS A 76 -8.64 13.46 -22.70
N ARG A 77 -7.32 13.33 -22.68
CA ARG A 77 -6.36 14.33 -23.19
C ARG A 77 -5.21 13.66 -23.95
N ASN A 78 -4.50 14.42 -24.78
CA ASN A 78 -3.30 13.92 -25.46
C ASN A 78 -2.08 14.09 -24.54
N SER A 79 -1.28 13.04 -24.37
CA SER A 79 -0.13 13.04 -23.48
C SER A 79 1.00 12.15 -23.98
N ILE A 80 2.19 12.42 -23.46
CA ILE A 80 3.32 11.48 -23.40
C ILE A 80 3.52 11.06 -21.95
N VAL A 81 4.06 9.86 -21.74
CA VAL A 81 4.37 9.34 -20.41
C VAL A 81 5.83 9.65 -20.09
N MET A 82 6.04 10.23 -18.91
CA MET A 82 7.33 10.30 -18.23
C MET A 82 7.33 9.22 -17.14
N GLN A 83 8.19 8.22 -17.28
CA GLN A 83 8.44 7.23 -16.25
C GLN A 83 9.66 7.63 -15.44
N ALA A 84 9.60 7.52 -14.13
CA ALA A 84 10.73 7.89 -13.28
C ALA A 84 10.87 6.93 -12.09
N VAL A 85 12.11 6.75 -11.66
CA VAL A 85 12.47 6.06 -10.41
C VAL A 85 12.96 7.12 -9.42
N ALA A 86 12.38 7.16 -8.23
CA ALA A 86 12.78 8.05 -7.15
C ALA A 86 13.42 7.27 -5.98
N ASP A 87 14.43 7.86 -5.34
CA ASP A 87 14.99 7.33 -4.09
C ASP A 87 14.14 7.71 -2.87
N ALA A 88 14.48 7.19 -1.68
CA ALA A 88 13.77 7.48 -0.43
C ALA A 88 13.74 8.96 -0.06
N LYS A 89 14.69 9.76 -0.59
CA LYS A 89 14.82 11.21 -0.41
C LYS A 89 14.12 11.99 -1.52
N ARG A 90 13.31 11.32 -2.35
CA ARG A 90 12.48 11.90 -3.43
C ARG A 90 13.29 12.53 -4.55
N ARG A 91 14.53 12.07 -4.74
CA ARG A 91 15.38 12.49 -5.87
C ARG A 91 15.25 11.47 -6.98
N PHE A 92 15.22 11.96 -8.22
CA PHE A 92 15.22 11.06 -9.36
C PHE A 92 16.54 10.31 -9.47
N VAL A 93 16.42 8.98 -9.59
CA VAL A 93 17.51 8.05 -9.87
C VAL A 93 17.57 7.79 -11.37
N ALA A 94 16.41 7.70 -12.02
CA ALA A 94 16.28 7.55 -13.46
C ALA A 94 15.00 8.23 -13.94
N VAL A 95 15.04 8.83 -15.13
CA VAL A 95 13.87 9.42 -15.80
C VAL A 95 13.91 9.04 -17.27
N GLU A 96 12.79 8.60 -17.81
CA GLU A 96 12.59 8.31 -19.23
C GLU A 96 11.31 8.96 -19.73
N VAL A 97 11.41 9.74 -20.81
CA VAL A 97 10.30 10.49 -21.39
C VAL A 97 10.06 10.01 -22.82
N GLY A 98 8.80 9.78 -23.18
CA GLY A 98 8.43 9.48 -24.56
C GLY A 98 7.48 8.30 -24.75
N GLY A 99 7.00 7.69 -23.65
CA GLY A 99 5.93 6.71 -23.72
C GLY A 99 4.67 7.33 -24.35
N ARG A 100 3.93 6.56 -25.14
CA ARG A 100 2.70 7.06 -25.77
C ARG A 100 1.59 7.14 -24.73
N GLY A 101 0.80 8.22 -24.70
CA GLY A 101 -0.25 8.42 -23.68
C GLY A 101 -1.35 7.34 -23.61
N LYS A 102 -1.47 6.46 -24.61
CA LYS A 102 -2.38 5.30 -24.57
C LYS A 102 -1.78 4.07 -23.86
N GLN A 103 -0.47 4.04 -23.62
CA GLN A 103 0.21 2.93 -22.94
C GLN A 103 -0.05 2.99 -21.43
N SER A 104 -0.22 1.83 -20.80
CA SER A 104 -0.19 1.70 -19.34
C SER A 104 1.25 1.80 -18.82
N ASP A 105 1.41 2.05 -17.52
CA ASP A 105 2.73 2.16 -16.89
C ASP A 105 3.56 0.88 -17.05
N GLY A 106 2.94 -0.30 -16.92
CA GLY A 106 3.59 -1.58 -17.23
C GLY A 106 4.01 -1.71 -18.70
N GLY A 107 3.22 -1.20 -19.64
CA GLY A 107 3.57 -1.17 -21.06
C GLY A 107 4.73 -0.22 -21.36
N THR A 108 4.73 0.96 -20.74
CA THR A 108 5.83 1.93 -20.82
C THR A 108 7.10 1.37 -20.18
N PHE A 109 6.98 0.66 -19.05
CA PHE A 109 8.11 -0.01 -18.40
C PHE A 109 8.79 -1.03 -19.29
N ILE A 110 8.05 -1.96 -19.91
CA ILE A 110 8.65 -2.99 -20.78
C ILE A 110 9.39 -2.37 -21.97
N ALA A 111 8.92 -1.22 -22.48
CA ALA A 111 9.56 -0.50 -23.57
C ALA A 111 10.81 0.30 -23.15
N SER A 112 10.94 0.59 -21.84
CA SER A 112 11.95 1.48 -21.27
C SER A 112 13.38 0.96 -21.41
N THR A 113 14.33 1.89 -21.40
CA THR A 113 15.76 1.63 -21.31
C THR A 113 16.11 1.00 -19.96
N LEU A 114 15.43 1.43 -18.88
CA LEU A 114 15.58 0.84 -17.55
C LEU A 114 15.32 -0.68 -17.57
N TYR A 115 14.18 -1.11 -18.12
CA TYR A 115 13.85 -2.53 -18.26
C TYR A 115 14.91 -3.30 -19.04
N LYS A 116 15.36 -2.76 -20.18
CA LYS A 116 16.43 -3.38 -20.99
C LYS A 116 17.75 -3.51 -20.23
N LEU A 117 18.09 -2.53 -19.38
CA LEU A 117 19.29 -2.57 -18.55
C LEU A 117 19.18 -3.61 -17.43
N ILE A 118 18.00 -3.75 -16.82
CA ILE A 118 17.74 -4.76 -15.78
C ILE A 118 17.81 -6.16 -16.39
N GLU A 119 17.09 -6.42 -17.49
CA GLU A 119 17.05 -7.72 -18.16
C GLU A 119 18.43 -8.15 -18.70
N LYS A 120 19.27 -7.20 -19.13
CA LYS A 120 20.66 -7.47 -19.53
C LYS A 120 21.65 -7.50 -18.38
N ASN A 121 21.18 -7.45 -17.13
CA ASN A 121 22.00 -7.39 -15.91
C ASN A 121 23.03 -6.23 -15.88
N LYS A 122 22.74 -5.14 -16.59
CA LYS A 122 23.57 -3.93 -16.65
C LYS A 122 23.21 -2.89 -15.58
N TYR A 123 22.03 -3.01 -14.98
CA TYR A 123 21.58 -2.13 -13.88
C TYR A 123 22.18 -2.51 -12.51
N LYS A 124 22.98 -3.60 -12.44
CA LYS A 124 23.76 -4.02 -11.26
C LYS A 124 22.95 -4.08 -9.95
N ILE A 125 21.75 -4.65 -10.01
CA ILE A 125 20.92 -4.87 -8.82
C ILE A 125 21.69 -5.80 -7.85
N PRO A 126 21.81 -5.46 -6.56
CA PRO A 126 22.49 -6.31 -5.60
C PRO A 126 21.83 -7.69 -5.49
N ARG A 127 22.63 -8.70 -5.15
CA ARG A 127 22.10 -10.05 -4.91
C ARG A 127 21.18 -10.07 -3.68
N PRO A 128 20.18 -10.97 -3.64
CA PRO A 128 19.32 -11.13 -2.48
C PRO A 128 20.12 -11.29 -1.17
N LYS A 129 19.63 -10.65 -0.11
CA LYS A 129 20.25 -10.65 1.22
C LYS A 129 19.19 -11.04 2.26
N ARG A 130 19.61 -11.46 3.45
CA ARG A 130 18.71 -11.65 4.59
C ARG A 130 18.10 -10.32 5.00
N LEU A 131 16.80 -10.34 5.29
CA LEU A 131 16.10 -9.19 5.85
C LEU A 131 16.60 -8.90 7.28
N PRO A 132 16.52 -7.64 7.73
CA PRO A 132 16.82 -7.29 9.11
C PRO A 132 16.00 -8.13 10.09
N ASN A 133 16.65 -8.68 11.12
CA ASN A 133 16.02 -9.50 12.17
C ASN A 133 15.25 -10.72 11.64
N SER A 134 15.63 -11.27 10.50
CA SER A 134 14.94 -12.42 9.89
C SER A 134 15.89 -13.36 9.16
N ASP A 135 15.53 -14.64 9.13
CA ASP A 135 16.20 -15.64 8.29
C ASP A 135 15.76 -15.60 6.82
N VAL A 136 14.76 -14.80 6.49
CA VAL A 136 14.21 -14.67 5.14
C VAL A 136 15.20 -13.95 4.23
N ILE A 137 15.64 -14.64 3.17
CA ILE A 137 16.43 -14.04 2.09
C ILE A 137 15.46 -13.42 1.09
N ALA A 138 15.56 -12.10 0.90
CA ALA A 138 14.71 -11.32 0.01
C ALA A 138 15.52 -10.58 -1.05
N PRO A 139 15.00 -10.42 -2.28
CA PRO A 139 15.66 -9.65 -3.32
C PRO A 139 15.62 -8.13 -3.04
N TYR A 140 16.50 -7.40 -3.72
CA TYR A 140 16.39 -5.96 -3.87
C TYR A 140 15.38 -5.63 -4.97
N VAL A 141 14.43 -4.74 -4.67
CA VAL A 141 13.26 -4.51 -5.54
C VAL A 141 12.99 -3.02 -5.74
N LEU A 142 12.55 -2.67 -6.94
CA LEU A 142 11.79 -1.45 -7.18
C LEU A 142 10.36 -1.66 -6.66
N VAL A 143 9.71 -0.60 -6.20
CA VAL A 143 8.27 -0.62 -5.85
C VAL A 143 7.51 0.21 -6.87
N GLY A 144 6.47 -0.35 -7.49
CA GLY A 144 5.59 0.34 -8.43
C GLY A 144 4.13 0.19 -8.04
N ASP A 145 3.24 0.93 -8.69
CA ASP A 145 1.80 0.79 -8.48
C ASP A 145 1.24 -0.51 -9.10
N GLU A 146 -0.08 -0.68 -9.03
CA GLU A 146 -0.75 -1.87 -9.55
C GLU A 146 -0.63 -2.04 -11.08
N ALA A 147 -0.36 -0.96 -11.83
CA ALA A 147 -0.24 -1.01 -13.28
C ALA A 147 1.07 -1.66 -13.75
N TYR A 148 2.05 -1.82 -12.85
CA TYR A 148 3.29 -2.54 -13.13
C TYR A 148 3.15 -4.07 -13.01
N PRO A 149 4.00 -4.86 -13.69
CA PRO A 149 4.04 -6.31 -13.50
C PRO A 149 4.81 -6.69 -12.23
N LEU A 150 4.41 -7.78 -11.57
CA LEU A 150 5.22 -8.39 -10.50
C LEU A 150 6.43 -9.11 -11.11
N LYS A 151 7.65 -8.78 -10.67
CA LYS A 151 8.92 -9.40 -11.08
C LYS A 151 9.82 -9.59 -9.85
N HIS A 152 10.88 -10.39 -10.00
CA HIS A 152 11.86 -10.62 -8.91
C HIS A 152 12.64 -9.35 -8.51
N TYR A 153 12.60 -8.30 -9.32
CA TYR A 153 13.21 -6.98 -9.07
C TYR A 153 12.17 -5.84 -9.01
N LEU A 154 10.87 -6.14 -9.13
CA LEU A 154 9.80 -5.13 -9.15
C LEU A 154 8.58 -5.65 -8.39
N MET A 155 8.32 -5.05 -7.25
CA MET A 155 7.17 -5.32 -6.40
C MET A 155 6.04 -4.36 -6.72
N ARG A 156 4.81 -4.86 -6.63
CA ARG A 156 3.57 -4.09 -6.73
C ARG A 156 2.67 -4.45 -5.54
N PRO A 157 1.72 -3.57 -5.16
CA PRO A 157 0.68 -3.92 -4.22
C PRO A 157 -0.06 -5.19 -4.66
N TYR A 158 -0.57 -5.93 -3.67
CA TYR A 158 -1.55 -6.97 -3.95
C TYR A 158 -2.73 -6.36 -4.70
N PRO A 159 -3.25 -7.01 -5.76
CA PRO A 159 -4.48 -6.56 -6.39
C PRO A 159 -5.57 -6.48 -5.32
N GLU A 160 -6.30 -5.37 -5.25
CA GLU A 160 -7.46 -5.28 -4.36
C GLU A 160 -8.46 -6.38 -4.71
N ARG A 161 -8.53 -7.41 -3.87
CA ARG A 161 -9.53 -8.46 -3.95
C ARG A 161 -10.50 -8.27 -2.81
N VAL A 162 -11.26 -7.19 -2.87
CA VAL A 162 -12.41 -7.04 -1.99
C VAL A 162 -13.32 -8.24 -2.22
N PRO A 163 -13.66 -9.02 -1.18
CA PRO A 163 -14.58 -10.14 -1.28
C PRO A 163 -15.88 -9.67 -1.95
N GLN A 164 -16.32 -10.38 -2.99
CA GLN A 164 -17.48 -9.98 -3.78
C GLN A 164 -18.73 -10.76 -3.38
N THR A 165 -18.56 -11.92 -2.77
CA THR A 165 -19.64 -12.83 -2.41
C THR A 165 -19.63 -13.17 -0.93
N GLU A 166 -20.77 -13.62 -0.40
CA GLU A 166 -20.86 -14.18 0.95
C GLU A 166 -19.89 -15.34 1.16
N ASN A 167 -19.69 -16.19 0.14
CA ASN A 167 -18.79 -17.33 0.22
C ASN A 167 -17.33 -16.92 0.40
N ASP A 168 -16.92 -15.80 -0.21
CA ASP A 168 -15.56 -15.24 -0.02
C ASP A 168 -15.35 -14.82 1.45
N TRP A 169 -16.34 -14.15 2.04
CA TRP A 169 -16.32 -13.77 3.45
C TRP A 169 -16.33 -14.98 4.39
N ILE A 170 -17.14 -16.01 4.08
CA ILE A 170 -17.17 -17.26 4.85
C ILE A 170 -15.81 -17.96 4.79
N ALA A 171 -15.12 -17.93 3.65
CA ALA A 171 -13.79 -18.51 3.54
C ALA A 171 -12.77 -17.79 4.43
N ILE A 172 -12.84 -16.45 4.51
CA ILE A 172 -12.00 -15.65 5.41
C ILE A 172 -12.32 -16.00 6.88
N ALA A 173 -13.61 -16.05 7.25
CA ALA A 173 -14.04 -16.38 8.60
C ALA A 173 -13.61 -17.77 9.05
N LYS A 174 -13.70 -18.77 8.17
CA LYS A 174 -13.15 -20.12 8.44
C LYS A 174 -11.64 -20.10 8.66
N GLY A 175 -10.92 -19.19 7.99
CA GLY A 175 -9.51 -18.97 8.22
C GLY A 175 -9.21 -18.50 9.64
N PHE A 176 -9.99 -17.54 10.15
CA PHE A 176 -9.88 -17.06 11.52
C PHE A 176 -10.29 -18.11 12.55
N GLU A 177 -11.38 -18.82 12.30
CA GLU A 177 -11.83 -19.92 13.16
C GLU A 177 -10.75 -21.00 13.30
N LYS A 178 -10.15 -21.42 12.18
CA LYS A 178 -9.14 -22.49 12.17
C LYS A 178 -7.81 -22.08 12.81
N ARG A 179 -7.36 -20.83 12.62
CA ARG A 179 -6.03 -20.38 13.06
C ARG A 179 -6.03 -19.69 14.42
N TRP A 180 -7.06 -18.90 14.67
CA TRP A 180 -7.14 -17.97 15.79
C TRP A 180 -8.26 -18.34 16.76
N ASN A 181 -8.97 -19.45 16.53
CA ASN A 181 -10.13 -19.87 17.31
C ASN A 181 -11.19 -18.76 17.44
N PHE A 182 -11.30 -17.92 16.41
CA PHE A 182 -12.23 -16.80 16.39
C PHE A 182 -13.24 -16.98 15.24
N PRO A 183 -14.39 -17.61 15.51
CA PRO A 183 -15.42 -17.83 14.49
C PRO A 183 -16.01 -16.50 14.02
N HIS A 184 -16.49 -16.49 12.78
CA HIS A 184 -17.19 -15.34 12.16
C HIS A 184 -16.39 -14.02 12.08
N CYS A 185 -15.06 -14.04 12.26
CA CYS A 185 -14.23 -12.86 12.01
C CYS A 185 -14.01 -12.63 10.51
N LEU A 186 -14.35 -11.45 10.03
CA LEU A 186 -14.21 -11.05 8.62
C LEU A 186 -12.86 -10.41 8.30
N GLY A 187 -12.09 -10.07 9.31
CA GLY A 187 -10.80 -9.40 9.15
C GLY A 187 -10.39 -8.63 10.39
N SER A 188 -9.09 -8.45 10.54
CA SER A 188 -8.49 -7.54 11.52
C SER A 188 -8.25 -6.18 10.87
N LEU A 189 -8.77 -5.12 11.47
CA LEU A 189 -8.77 -3.76 10.95
C LEU A 189 -7.87 -2.89 11.82
N ASP A 190 -6.95 -2.17 11.20
CA ASP A 190 -5.99 -1.30 11.88
C ASP A 190 -5.72 0.00 11.08
N GLY A 191 -5.40 1.07 11.81
CA GLY A 191 -5.08 2.38 11.29
C GLY A 191 -3.60 2.73 11.51
N LYS A 192 -2.92 3.23 10.48
CA LYS A 192 -1.53 3.68 10.58
C LYS A 192 -1.34 5.08 10.00
N HIS A 193 -0.79 5.98 10.80
CA HIS A 193 -0.33 7.29 10.35
C HIS A 193 0.97 7.15 9.55
N ILE A 194 0.93 7.53 8.27
CA ILE A 194 2.08 7.64 7.36
C ILE A 194 2.49 9.11 7.30
N ASP A 195 3.72 9.41 7.69
CA ASP A 195 4.22 10.77 7.71
C ASP A 195 4.35 11.34 6.29
N ILE A 196 3.93 12.58 6.10
CA ILE A 196 4.00 13.30 4.82
C ILE A 196 4.60 14.69 5.01
N ILE A 197 5.18 15.22 3.92
CA ILE A 197 5.34 16.67 3.82
C ILE A 197 4.02 17.20 3.27
N PRO A 198 3.30 18.05 4.02
CA PRO A 198 2.02 18.56 3.57
C PRO A 198 2.23 19.46 2.34
N PRO A 199 1.27 19.50 1.40
CA PRO A 199 1.26 20.50 0.34
C PRO A 199 1.36 21.92 0.91
N ALA A 200 1.95 22.85 0.15
CA ALA A 200 2.02 24.24 0.57
C ALA A 200 0.63 24.80 0.89
N ASN A 201 0.53 25.65 1.91
CA ASN A 201 -0.72 26.26 2.40
C ASN A 201 -1.77 25.27 2.95
N SER A 202 -1.38 24.03 3.29
CA SER A 202 -2.30 23.08 3.94
C SER A 202 -2.60 23.40 5.41
N GLY A 203 -1.89 24.37 6.00
CA GLY A 203 -2.02 24.70 7.42
C GLY A 203 -1.88 23.46 8.33
N SER A 204 -2.74 23.34 9.32
CA SER A 204 -2.81 22.19 10.22
C SER A 204 -3.69 21.05 9.69
N PHE A 205 -4.06 21.06 8.40
CA PHE A 205 -4.93 20.04 7.82
C PHE A 205 -4.34 18.65 8.10
N PHE A 206 -3.10 18.38 7.68
CA PHE A 206 -2.44 17.08 7.89
C PHE A 206 -1.83 16.85 9.28
N PHE A 207 -1.93 17.80 10.20
CA PHE A 207 -1.20 17.77 11.47
C PHE A 207 -1.89 16.84 12.47
N ASN A 208 -1.18 15.81 12.91
CA ASN A 208 -1.66 14.80 13.85
C ASN A 208 -1.30 15.13 15.31
N TYR A 209 -1.83 14.33 16.23
CA TYR A 209 -1.59 14.46 17.68
C TYR A 209 -0.14 14.19 18.11
N LYS A 210 0.66 13.55 17.24
CA LYS A 210 2.11 13.32 17.45
C LYS A 210 2.97 14.49 16.94
N HIS A 211 2.36 15.65 16.71
CA HIS A 211 3.01 16.85 16.20
C HIS A 211 3.71 16.68 14.85
N ARG A 212 3.18 15.80 13.98
CA ARG A 212 3.70 15.56 12.63
C ARG A 212 2.59 15.64 11.59
N HIS A 213 2.93 15.93 10.34
CA HIS A 213 1.96 15.85 9.25
C HIS A 213 1.86 14.41 8.73
N SER A 214 0.64 13.87 8.60
CA SER A 214 0.43 12.48 8.18
C SER A 214 -0.86 12.29 7.39
N LEU A 215 -0.89 11.21 6.60
CA LEU A 215 -2.09 10.58 6.05
C LEU A 215 -2.35 9.29 6.81
N VAL A 216 -3.61 8.91 6.94
CA VAL A 216 -3.97 7.63 7.57
C VAL A 216 -4.13 6.57 6.49
N LEU A 217 -3.45 5.45 6.70
CA LEU A 217 -3.66 4.18 6.03
C LEU A 217 -4.59 3.35 6.92
N LEU A 218 -5.77 3.01 6.43
CA LEU A 218 -6.62 2.01 7.06
C LEU A 218 -6.44 0.69 6.32
N ALA A 219 -6.25 -0.43 7.01
CA ALA A 219 -6.09 -1.71 6.35
C ALA A 219 -6.85 -2.83 7.08
N ILE A 220 -7.33 -3.80 6.31
CA ILE A 220 -8.00 -5.00 6.79
C ILE A 220 -7.18 -6.20 6.35
N ALA A 221 -6.79 -7.06 7.29
CA ALA A 221 -6.03 -8.28 7.02
C ALA A 221 -6.81 -9.55 7.38
N ASP A 222 -6.59 -10.62 6.61
CA ASP A 222 -7.10 -11.97 6.87
C ASP A 222 -6.31 -12.71 7.97
N ALA A 223 -6.75 -13.91 8.31
CA ALA A 223 -6.10 -14.79 9.29
C ALA A 223 -4.66 -15.23 8.91
N ASN A 224 -4.23 -14.98 7.68
CA ASN A 224 -2.90 -15.29 7.17
C ASN A 224 -2.02 -14.05 7.03
N TYR A 225 -2.41 -12.92 7.64
CA TYR A 225 -1.72 -11.64 7.54
C TYR A 225 -1.68 -11.07 6.11
N LYS A 226 -2.65 -11.44 5.26
CA LYS A 226 -2.79 -10.88 3.91
C LYS A 226 -3.80 -9.76 3.93
N PHE A 227 -3.45 -8.61 3.34
CA PHE A 227 -4.40 -7.53 3.16
C PHE A 227 -5.57 -7.97 2.27
N ILE A 228 -6.78 -7.80 2.80
CA ILE A 228 -8.06 -7.94 2.09
C ILE A 228 -8.39 -6.62 1.40
N LEU A 229 -8.18 -5.53 2.12
CA LEU A 229 -8.49 -4.16 1.69
C LEU A 229 -7.56 -3.18 2.40
N PHE A 230 -7.23 -2.08 1.75
CA PHE A 230 -6.69 -0.91 2.42
C PHE A 230 -7.25 0.36 1.78
N ASP A 231 -7.36 1.43 2.56
CA ASP A 231 -7.76 2.77 2.12
C ASP A 231 -6.65 3.74 2.57
N PHE A 232 -6.11 4.53 1.64
CA PHE A 232 -5.02 5.45 1.90
C PHE A 232 -5.39 6.86 1.45
N GLY A 233 -5.13 7.84 2.30
CA GLY A 233 -5.25 9.26 1.93
C GLY A 233 -6.27 10.05 2.74
N THR A 234 -6.86 9.46 3.78
CA THR A 234 -7.63 10.24 4.75
C THR A 234 -6.68 11.10 5.58
N ASN A 235 -7.08 12.33 5.84
CA ASN A 235 -6.26 13.32 6.53
C ASN A 235 -5.95 12.91 7.99
N GLY A 236 -4.67 12.97 8.40
CA GLY A 236 -4.17 12.61 9.74
C GLY A 236 -4.58 13.50 10.92
N ARG A 237 -5.41 14.53 10.72
CA ARG A 237 -6.08 15.25 11.82
C ARG A 237 -7.25 14.46 12.43
N VAL A 238 -7.77 13.47 11.70
CA VAL A 238 -8.91 12.67 12.12
C VAL A 238 -8.41 11.43 12.88
N SER A 239 -9.01 11.09 14.03
CA SER A 239 -8.70 9.85 14.76
C SER A 239 -9.06 8.61 13.93
N ASP A 240 -8.50 7.44 14.24
CA ASP A 240 -8.76 6.20 13.48
C ASP A 240 -10.26 5.89 13.34
N GLY A 241 -11.05 6.11 14.40
CA GLY A 241 -12.51 6.00 14.37
C GLY A 241 -13.23 7.02 13.47
N GLY A 242 -12.67 8.21 13.27
CA GLY A 242 -13.20 9.21 12.32
C GLY A 242 -12.67 9.03 10.90
N VAL A 243 -11.49 8.41 10.75
CA VAL A 243 -10.93 8.03 9.45
C VAL A 243 -11.82 7.00 8.79
N LEU A 244 -12.23 5.98 9.57
CA LEU A 244 -13.15 4.94 9.12
C LEU A 244 -14.38 5.53 8.43
N GLN A 245 -15.03 6.55 9.02
CA GLN A 245 -16.25 7.16 8.47
C GLN A 245 -16.09 7.77 7.07
N ASN A 246 -14.89 8.17 6.71
CA ASN A 246 -14.61 8.82 5.43
C ASN A 246 -14.15 7.84 4.34
N THR A 247 -13.82 6.59 4.71
CA THR A 247 -13.37 5.55 3.78
C THR A 247 -14.47 5.04 2.87
N GLU A 248 -14.09 4.60 1.67
CA GLU A 248 -15.04 3.95 0.75
C GLU A 248 -15.53 2.61 1.32
N PHE A 249 -14.66 1.91 2.07
CA PHE A 249 -15.02 0.70 2.81
C PHE A 249 -16.24 0.92 3.70
N PHE A 250 -16.20 1.94 4.56
CA PHE A 250 -17.25 2.18 5.53
C PHE A 250 -18.56 2.62 4.86
N ARG A 251 -18.50 3.40 3.77
CA ARG A 251 -19.68 3.73 2.98
C ARG A 251 -20.35 2.47 2.43
N ARG A 252 -19.56 1.55 1.87
CA ARG A 252 -20.06 0.27 1.35
C ARG A 252 -20.59 -0.64 2.46
N LEU A 253 -19.97 -0.64 3.63
CA LEU A 253 -20.41 -1.38 4.82
C LEU A 253 -21.78 -0.87 5.30
N GLN A 254 -21.94 0.44 5.45
CA GLN A 254 -23.22 1.07 5.84
C GLN A 254 -24.32 0.86 4.80
N ALA A 255 -23.98 0.95 3.51
CA ALA A 255 -24.91 0.71 2.41
C ALA A 255 -25.20 -0.78 2.17
N LYS A 256 -24.61 -1.70 2.96
CA LYS A 256 -24.73 -3.17 2.82
C LYS A 256 -24.31 -3.69 1.43
N LEU A 257 -23.35 -3.02 0.79
CA LEU A 257 -22.82 -3.34 -0.55
C LEU A 257 -21.60 -4.28 -0.53
N LEU A 258 -21.31 -4.87 0.63
CA LEU A 258 -20.19 -5.81 0.81
C LEU A 258 -20.61 -7.28 0.76
N ASN A 259 -21.91 -7.59 0.65
CA ASN A 259 -22.43 -8.96 0.65
C ASN A 259 -21.92 -9.78 1.85
N ILE A 260 -21.93 -9.17 3.03
CA ILE A 260 -21.57 -9.84 4.29
C ILE A 260 -22.68 -10.85 4.62
N PRO A 261 -22.34 -12.10 4.97
CA PRO A 261 -23.33 -13.11 5.35
C PRO A 261 -24.15 -12.66 6.56
N GLY A 262 -25.41 -13.08 6.61
CA GLY A 262 -26.23 -12.96 7.82
C GLY A 262 -25.70 -13.80 8.99
N GLU A 263 -26.30 -13.62 10.16
CA GLU A 263 -25.97 -14.37 11.37
C GLU A 263 -26.03 -15.89 11.14
N LYS A 264 -25.03 -16.61 11.65
CA LYS A 264 -24.95 -18.07 11.56
C LYS A 264 -24.71 -18.68 12.93
N GLU A 265 -25.01 -19.96 13.05
CA GLU A 265 -24.70 -20.74 14.25
C GLU A 265 -23.20 -21.01 14.28
N VAL A 266 -22.58 -20.82 15.44
CA VAL A 266 -21.19 -21.19 15.68
C VAL A 266 -21.13 -22.64 16.16
N ALA A 267 -20.08 -23.37 15.75
CA ALA A 267 -19.94 -24.78 16.08
C ALA A 267 -20.13 -25.03 17.59
N ASN A 268 -21.02 -25.98 17.92
CA ASN A 268 -21.36 -26.46 19.26
C ASN A 268 -22.26 -25.54 20.13
N GLU A 269 -22.78 -24.43 19.61
CA GLU A 269 -23.74 -23.60 20.33
C GLU A 269 -25.01 -23.33 19.49
N SER A 270 -26.19 -23.42 20.10
CA SER A 270 -27.46 -23.02 19.45
C SER A 270 -27.60 -21.50 19.24
N ARG A 271 -26.54 -20.73 19.52
CA ARG A 271 -26.54 -19.27 19.44
C ARG A 271 -26.12 -18.84 18.04
N LYS A 272 -26.94 -18.00 17.43
CA LYS A 272 -26.61 -17.30 16.19
C LYS A 272 -25.77 -16.08 16.51
N LEU A 273 -24.60 -15.98 15.89
CA LEU A 273 -23.68 -14.86 16.06
C LEU A 273 -23.46 -14.16 14.71
N PRO A 274 -23.33 -12.82 14.70
CA PRO A 274 -23.05 -12.06 13.50
C PRO A 274 -21.60 -12.26 13.05
N PHE A 275 -21.36 -11.92 11.79
CA PHE A 275 -20.02 -11.76 11.26
C PHE A 275 -19.51 -10.35 11.54
N VAL A 276 -18.28 -10.24 12.04
CA VAL A 276 -17.72 -9.00 12.59
C VAL A 276 -16.27 -8.79 12.16
N PHE A 277 -15.87 -7.53 12.04
CA PHE A 277 -14.46 -7.14 11.97
C PHE A 277 -13.91 -6.93 13.38
N VAL A 278 -12.66 -7.29 13.63
CA VAL A 278 -11.98 -6.98 14.89
C VAL A 278 -11.06 -5.78 14.68
N ALA A 279 -11.06 -4.85 15.62
CA ALA A 279 -10.26 -3.63 15.54
C ALA A 279 -9.70 -3.25 16.91
N ASP A 280 -8.77 -2.30 16.97
CA ASP A 280 -8.23 -1.79 18.23
C ASP A 280 -9.23 -0.86 18.97
N ASP A 281 -8.85 -0.38 20.15
CA ASP A 281 -9.73 0.47 20.97
C ASP A 281 -10.02 1.86 20.35
N ALA A 282 -9.21 2.31 19.39
CA ALA A 282 -9.41 3.58 18.71
C ALA A 282 -10.65 3.58 17.80
N PHE A 283 -11.13 2.38 17.41
CA PHE A 283 -12.35 2.21 16.63
C PHE A 283 -13.61 2.19 17.51
N PRO A 284 -14.79 2.55 16.96
CA PRO A 284 -16.06 2.45 17.68
C PRO A 284 -16.59 1.02 17.70
N LEU A 285 -17.22 0.62 18.82
CA LEU A 285 -17.95 -0.65 18.91
C LEU A 285 -19.23 -0.57 18.05
N ARG A 286 -19.49 -1.59 17.22
CA ARG A 286 -20.65 -1.62 16.30
C ARG A 286 -21.18 -3.06 16.15
N PRO A 287 -22.40 -3.28 15.63
CA PRO A 287 -22.90 -4.63 15.33
C PRO A 287 -22.01 -5.42 14.36
N ASP A 288 -21.30 -4.71 13.50
CA ASP A 288 -20.39 -5.20 12.47
C ASP A 288 -18.90 -5.13 12.87
N MET A 289 -18.58 -4.62 14.08
CA MET A 289 -17.20 -4.37 14.51
C MET A 289 -17.01 -4.55 16.02
N LEU A 290 -16.11 -5.46 16.38
CA LEU A 290 -15.68 -5.71 17.75
C LEU A 290 -14.37 -5.00 18.04
N LYS A 291 -14.22 -4.55 19.28
CA LYS A 291 -13.01 -3.96 19.80
C LYS A 291 -12.74 -4.45 21.23
N PRO A 292 -11.48 -4.41 21.70
CA PRO A 292 -11.18 -4.71 23.09
C PRO A 292 -11.94 -3.77 24.03
N TYR A 293 -12.32 -4.28 25.21
CA TYR A 293 -12.79 -3.43 26.30
C TYR A 293 -11.71 -2.39 26.66
N ARG A 294 -12.17 -1.17 26.96
CA ARG A 294 -11.29 -0.08 27.37
C ARG A 294 -10.56 -0.44 28.64
N GLN A 295 -9.24 -0.38 28.63
CA GLN A 295 -8.44 -0.67 29.81
C GLN A 295 -8.72 0.28 30.99
N SER A 296 -9.25 1.48 30.75
CA SER A 296 -9.68 2.38 31.82
C SER A 296 -10.87 1.85 32.62
N ASP A 297 -11.70 1.02 31.99
CA ASP A 297 -13.01 0.62 32.50
C ASP A 297 -12.99 -0.78 33.12
N LEU A 298 -11.82 -1.44 33.11
CA LEU A 298 -11.62 -2.80 33.59
C LEU A 298 -10.93 -2.81 34.95
N THR A 299 -11.43 -3.67 35.83
CA THR A 299 -10.74 -4.05 37.07
C THR A 299 -9.43 -4.80 36.77
N CYS A 300 -8.55 -4.92 37.77
CA CYS A 300 -7.27 -5.61 37.60
C CYS A 300 -7.42 -7.09 37.18
N ILE A 301 -8.54 -7.73 37.56
CA ILE A 301 -8.86 -9.12 37.19
C ILE A 301 -9.34 -9.20 35.73
N GLU A 302 -10.20 -8.28 35.31
CA GLU A 302 -10.70 -8.23 33.93
C GLU A 302 -9.61 -7.87 32.93
N LYS A 303 -8.65 -7.02 33.34
CA LYS A 303 -7.41 -6.76 32.57
C LYS A 303 -6.61 -8.04 32.35
N LYS A 304 -6.46 -8.87 33.41
CA LYS A 304 -5.76 -10.16 33.30
C LYS A 304 -6.51 -11.14 32.41
N LEU A 305 -7.84 -11.21 32.48
CA LEU A 305 -8.64 -12.09 31.61
C LEU A 305 -8.56 -11.65 30.14
N GLN A 306 -8.64 -10.35 29.86
CA GLN A 306 -8.49 -9.82 28.51
C GLN A 306 -7.08 -10.07 27.96
N LEU A 307 -6.04 -9.89 28.79
CA LEU A 307 -4.65 -10.24 28.43
C LEU A 307 -4.46 -11.73 28.25
N LEU A 308 -5.04 -12.61 29.08
CA LEU A 308 -4.96 -14.06 28.95
C LEU A 308 -5.65 -14.57 27.67
N ILE A 309 -6.75 -13.96 27.25
CA ILE A 309 -7.40 -14.25 25.96
C ILE A 309 -6.47 -13.85 24.79
N ILE A 310 -5.70 -12.77 24.94
CA ILE A 310 -4.73 -12.32 23.93
C ILE A 310 -3.45 -13.19 23.96
N GLU A 311 -2.88 -13.48 25.13
CA GLU A 311 -1.64 -14.27 25.31
C GLU A 311 -1.84 -15.77 25.03
N SER A 312 -3.02 -16.34 25.30
CA SER A 312 -3.34 -17.73 24.93
C SER A 312 -3.46 -17.96 23.42
N THR A 313 -3.59 -16.88 22.63
CA THR A 313 -3.51 -16.96 21.16
C THR A 313 -2.08 -16.86 20.62
N GLU A 314 -1.12 -16.40 21.44
CA GLU A 314 0.31 -16.37 21.11
C GLU A 314 1.05 -17.66 21.53
N ASN A 315 0.62 -18.33 22.61
CA ASN A 315 1.18 -19.60 23.06
C ASN A 315 0.36 -20.81 22.57
N ARG A 316 1.00 -21.60 21.69
CA ARG A 316 0.48 -22.82 21.05
C ARG A 316 -0.41 -23.69 21.95
N GLY A 317 -1.64 -23.97 21.48
CA GLY A 317 -2.16 -25.33 21.43
C GLY A 317 -3.18 -25.80 22.48
N GLU A 318 -3.74 -24.94 23.33
CA GLU A 318 -4.79 -25.37 24.28
C GLU A 318 -6.17 -24.81 23.94
N ARG A 319 -7.18 -25.70 23.95
CA ARG A 319 -8.56 -25.44 23.55
C ARG A 319 -9.27 -24.57 24.60
N LEU A 320 -9.86 -23.46 24.16
CA LEU A 320 -10.55 -22.48 25.01
C LEU A 320 -11.97 -22.88 25.48
N TRP A 321 -12.47 -24.09 25.16
CA TRP A 321 -13.88 -24.45 25.39
C TRP A 321 -14.09 -25.78 26.12
N ASP A 322 -13.10 -26.27 26.88
CA ASP A 322 -13.27 -27.46 27.73
C ASP A 322 -13.38 -27.05 29.21
N TYR A 323 -14.49 -26.40 29.55
CA TYR A 323 -14.98 -26.43 30.94
C TYR A 323 -16.24 -27.30 30.97
N GLY A 324 -15.98 -28.61 30.99
CA GLY A 324 -16.96 -29.61 31.38
C GLY A 324 -17.43 -29.36 32.81
N SER A 325 -18.76 -29.36 32.96
CA SER A 325 -19.52 -29.90 34.08
C SER A 325 -18.71 -30.35 35.30
N THR A 326 -18.75 -29.58 36.38
CA THR A 326 -18.97 -30.13 37.74
C THR A 326 -19.36 -29.00 38.71
N LEU A 327 -20.59 -29.14 39.21
CA LEU A 327 -21.21 -28.60 40.44
C LEU A 327 -20.87 -27.17 40.91
#